data_AF-A0A4S9TMP0-F1
#
_entry.id   AF-A0A4S9TMP0-F1
#
_cell.length_a   1.000
_cell.length_b   1.000
_cell.length_c   1.000
_cell.angle_alpha   90.00
_cell.angle_beta   90.00
_cell.angle_gamma   90.00
#
_symmetry.space_group_name_H-M   'P 1'
#
loop_
_entity.id
_entity.type
_entity.pdbx_description
1 polymer ?
#
loop_
_entity_poly.entity_id
_entity_poly.type
_entity_poly.pdbx_seq_one_letter_code
_entity_poly.pdbx_strand_id
1 'polypeptide(L)'
;MAEQAQARMLSAAFPTPPPYYKHFTKQNVTKVRQIRREAATNSDQVDVGSLPADLRYLIPPEPPADGRYKSFGAQHDLAQPAQSLAQAGIQELFPADAAHLDPTPHLQTLTRAVLLNFLELVGTLSVNPTQGPEKVEHLQTLFYNLHDLINRYRPHQARESLIMTMEDQLDKIKAQVKSVNSAKDRMEQVLSDIRVQATSETANTPAKQEKPPASETAQPTDTIQKAMYDALKFDLDD
;
A
#
# COMPACT_ATOMS: atom_id res chain seq x y z
N MET A 1 -11.80 29.41 -30.68
CA MET A 1 -12.49 28.64 -29.61
C MET A 1 -11.59 28.29 -28.42
N ALA A 2 -10.26 28.16 -28.57
CA ALA A 2 -9.34 27.97 -27.44
C ALA A 2 -9.26 29.18 -26.48
N GLU A 3 -9.31 30.40 -27.02
CA GLU A 3 -9.23 31.65 -26.23
C GLU A 3 -10.45 31.90 -25.33
N GLN A 4 -11.67 31.52 -25.77
CA GLN A 4 -12.88 31.68 -24.95
C GLN A 4 -12.90 30.74 -23.74
N ALA A 5 -12.25 29.57 -23.84
CA ALA A 5 -12.07 28.67 -22.70
C ALA A 5 -11.08 29.26 -21.69
N GLN A 6 -9.98 29.87 -22.15
CA GLN A 6 -9.01 30.57 -21.30
C GLN A 6 -9.60 31.76 -20.56
N ALA A 7 -10.49 32.55 -21.19
CA ALA A 7 -11.15 33.67 -20.52
C ALA A 7 -12.10 33.21 -19.39
N ARG A 8 -12.80 32.09 -19.56
CA ARG A 8 -13.62 31.47 -18.49
C ARG A 8 -12.77 30.82 -17.39
N MET A 9 -11.54 30.40 -17.69
CA MET A 9 -10.61 29.87 -16.68
C MET A 9 -10.19 30.89 -15.62
N LEU A 10 -10.24 32.20 -15.93
CA LEU A 10 -9.90 33.27 -15.00
C LEU A 10 -11.08 33.70 -14.10
N SER A 11 -12.30 33.22 -14.37
CA SER A 11 -13.53 33.61 -13.64
C SER A 11 -14.09 32.50 -12.75
N ALA A 12 -13.58 31.27 -12.84
CA ALA A 12 -14.04 30.13 -12.04
C ALA A 12 -13.08 29.86 -10.87
N ALA A 13 -13.61 29.48 -9.71
CA ALA A 13 -12.80 29.16 -8.53
C ALA A 13 -11.89 27.94 -8.72
N PHE A 14 -12.20 27.08 -9.71
CA PHE A 14 -11.41 25.89 -10.04
C PHE A 14 -11.24 25.77 -11.56
N PRO A 15 -10.08 25.27 -12.02
CA PRO A 15 -9.85 25.04 -13.44
C PRO A 15 -10.84 23.99 -13.97
N THR A 16 -11.29 24.17 -15.21
CA THR A 16 -12.05 23.12 -15.89
C THR A 16 -11.18 21.86 -16.06
N PRO A 17 -11.78 20.66 -16.03
CA PRO A 17 -11.03 19.42 -16.18
C PRO A 17 -10.25 19.39 -17.51
N PRO A 18 -9.12 18.66 -17.57
CA PRO A 18 -8.32 18.53 -18.80
C PRO A 18 -9.16 18.01 -19.98
N PRO A 19 -8.99 18.56 -21.21
CA PRO A 19 -9.87 18.27 -22.35
C PRO A 19 -9.94 16.78 -22.73
N TYR A 20 -8.97 15.98 -22.27
CA TYR A 20 -8.87 14.54 -22.49
C TYR A 20 -10.11 13.75 -22.05
N TYR A 21 -10.85 14.24 -21.06
CA TYR A 21 -12.05 13.55 -20.55
C TYR A 21 -13.10 13.28 -21.64
N LYS A 22 -13.14 14.10 -22.70
CA LYS A 22 -14.10 13.95 -23.81
C LYS A 22 -13.87 12.69 -24.64
N HIS A 23 -12.65 12.16 -24.65
CA HIS A 23 -12.32 10.95 -25.40
C HIS A 23 -12.74 9.66 -24.67
N PHE A 24 -13.11 9.74 -23.38
CA PHE A 24 -13.57 8.61 -22.55
C PHE A 24 -15.04 8.22 -22.84
N THR A 25 -15.33 7.90 -24.10
CA THR A 25 -16.64 7.38 -24.52
C THR A 25 -16.70 5.86 -24.37
N LYS A 26 -17.90 5.29 -24.17
CA LYS A 26 -18.11 3.83 -24.08
C LYS A 26 -17.53 3.09 -25.30
N GLN A 27 -17.65 3.68 -26.49
CA GLN A 27 -17.13 3.10 -27.73
C GLN A 27 -15.59 3.06 -27.74
N ASN A 28 -14.93 4.15 -27.35
CA ASN A 28 -13.47 4.24 -27.31
C ASN A 28 -12.88 3.30 -26.25
N VAL A 29 -13.53 3.18 -25.09
CA VAL A 29 -13.12 2.25 -24.02
C VAL A 29 -13.19 0.80 -24.51
N THR A 30 -14.26 0.41 -25.20
CA THR A 30 -14.38 -0.95 -25.76
C THR A 30 -13.29 -1.24 -26.79
N LYS A 31 -12.99 -0.28 -27.68
CA LYS A 31 -11.91 -0.41 -28.68
C LYS A 31 -10.54 -0.59 -28.02
N VAL A 32 -10.21 0.22 -27.00
CA VAL A 32 -8.93 0.09 -26.27
C VAL A 32 -8.85 -1.25 -25.52
N ARG A 33 -9.96 -1.74 -24.96
CA ARG A 33 -9.99 -3.07 -24.33
C ARG A 33 -9.73 -4.20 -25.33
N GLN A 34 -10.26 -4.11 -26.54
CA GLN A 34 -9.99 -5.07 -27.61
C GLN A 34 -8.52 -5.04 -28.04
N ILE A 35 -7.98 -3.84 -28.29
CA ILE A 35 -6.57 -3.65 -28.66
C ILE A 35 -5.64 -4.17 -27.56
N ARG A 36 -5.95 -3.93 -26.28
CA ARG A 36 -5.18 -4.50 -25.16
C ARG A 36 -5.24 -6.03 -25.11
N ARG A 37 -6.38 -6.63 -25.44
CA ARG A 37 -6.54 -8.09 -25.48
C ARG A 37 -5.77 -8.71 -26.64
N GLU A 38 -5.78 -8.07 -27.80
CA GLU A 38 -5.01 -8.46 -28.98
C GLU A 38 -3.49 -8.29 -28.76
N ALA A 39 -3.10 -7.19 -28.10
CA ALA A 39 -1.72 -6.95 -27.69
C ALA A 39 -1.23 -7.96 -26.66
N ALA A 40 -1.99 -8.27 -25.60
CA ALA A 40 -1.61 -9.26 -24.58
C ALA A 40 -1.35 -10.67 -25.13
N THR A 41 -1.79 -10.97 -26.36
CA THR A 41 -1.51 -12.25 -27.02
C THR A 41 -0.15 -12.23 -27.76
N ASN A 42 0.40 -11.06 -28.10
CA ASN A 42 1.60 -10.88 -28.91
C ASN A 42 2.76 -10.12 -28.21
N SER A 43 2.48 -9.14 -27.33
CA SER A 43 3.45 -8.37 -26.54
C SER A 43 2.71 -7.55 -25.46
N ASP A 44 3.23 -7.50 -24.24
CA ASP A 44 2.61 -6.83 -23.08
C ASP A 44 2.49 -5.29 -23.20
N GLN A 45 3.01 -4.71 -24.29
CA GLN A 45 3.02 -3.27 -24.52
C GLN A 45 2.25 -2.88 -25.78
N VAL A 46 1.26 -2.01 -25.63
CA VAL A 46 0.54 -1.39 -26.74
C VAL A 46 1.34 -0.19 -27.23
N ASP A 47 1.77 -0.20 -28.50
CA ASP A 47 2.47 0.94 -29.11
C ASP A 47 1.55 2.16 -29.24
N VAL A 48 1.69 3.09 -28.28
CA VAL A 48 0.90 4.32 -28.15
C VAL A 48 1.08 5.26 -29.36
N GLY A 49 2.18 5.13 -30.11
CA GLY A 49 2.47 5.93 -31.30
C GLY A 49 1.60 5.59 -32.51
N SER A 50 1.16 4.33 -32.61
CA SER A 50 0.38 3.81 -33.74
C SER A 50 -1.13 4.09 -33.65
N LEU A 51 -1.61 4.47 -32.47
CA LEU A 51 -3.04 4.65 -32.19
C LEU A 51 -3.57 6.02 -32.68
N PRO A 52 -4.84 6.07 -33.12
CA PRO A 52 -5.54 7.33 -33.35
C PRO A 52 -5.48 8.24 -32.11
N ALA A 53 -5.36 9.55 -32.33
CA ALA A 53 -5.25 10.55 -31.25
C ALA A 53 -6.32 10.40 -30.16
N ASP A 54 -7.54 10.03 -30.55
CA ASP A 54 -8.67 9.82 -29.63
C ASP A 54 -8.50 8.62 -28.68
N LEU A 55 -7.74 7.60 -29.08
CA LEU A 55 -7.52 6.40 -28.26
C LEU A 55 -6.25 6.51 -27.42
N ARG A 56 -5.30 7.37 -27.81
CA ARG A 56 -4.04 7.61 -27.08
C ARG A 56 -4.28 8.12 -25.66
N TYR A 57 -5.27 8.98 -25.47
CA TYR A 57 -5.60 9.56 -24.15
C TYR A 57 -6.21 8.57 -23.16
N LEU A 58 -6.63 7.37 -23.60
CA LEU A 58 -7.14 6.31 -22.73
C LEU A 58 -6.01 5.41 -22.20
N ILE A 59 -4.80 5.56 -22.72
CA ILE A 59 -3.60 4.86 -22.23
C ILE A 59 -2.88 5.80 -21.26
N PRO A 60 -2.55 5.36 -20.03
CA PRO A 60 -1.74 6.14 -19.13
C PRO A 60 -0.42 6.55 -19.79
N PRO A 61 0.02 7.81 -19.68
CA PRO A 61 1.30 8.23 -20.21
C PRO A 61 2.44 7.51 -19.49
N GLU A 62 3.56 7.36 -20.18
CA GLU A 62 4.79 6.86 -19.56
C GLU A 62 5.28 7.84 -18.49
N PRO A 63 5.92 7.33 -17.41
CA PRO A 63 6.57 8.17 -16.42
C PRO A 63 7.59 9.11 -17.08
N PRO A 64 7.77 10.35 -16.58
CA PRO A 64 8.80 11.25 -17.09
C PRO A 64 10.20 10.62 -17.01
N ALA A 65 10.90 10.54 -18.14
CA ALA A 65 12.24 9.93 -18.23
C ALA A 65 13.27 10.62 -17.32
N ASP A 66 13.10 11.93 -17.11
CA ASP A 66 13.99 12.75 -16.29
C ASP A 66 13.80 12.55 -14.78
N GLY A 67 12.83 11.74 -14.33
CA GLY A 67 12.53 11.54 -12.90
C GLY A 67 11.99 12.79 -12.17
N ARG A 68 11.79 13.88 -12.90
CA ARG A 68 11.29 15.16 -12.38
C ARG A 68 9.79 15.28 -12.64
N TYR A 69 9.01 15.50 -11.60
CA TYR A 69 7.56 15.69 -11.70
C TYR A 69 7.11 16.91 -10.89
N LYS A 70 6.03 17.56 -11.33
CA LYS A 70 5.46 18.70 -10.62
C LYS A 70 4.20 18.27 -9.89
N SER A 71 4.15 18.52 -8.59
CA SER A 71 2.98 18.26 -7.75
C SER A 71 2.66 19.50 -6.94
N PHE A 72 1.39 19.95 -6.95
CA PHE A 72 0.92 21.10 -6.18
C PHE A 72 1.76 22.39 -6.30
N GLY A 73 2.37 22.62 -7.47
CA GLY A 73 3.24 23.77 -7.71
C GLY A 73 4.72 23.55 -7.39
N ALA A 74 5.06 22.51 -6.63
CA ALA A 74 6.43 22.13 -6.31
C ALA A 74 7.00 21.17 -7.37
N GLN A 75 8.26 21.38 -7.75
CA GLN A 75 9.00 20.45 -8.58
C GLN A 75 9.72 19.45 -7.69
N HIS A 76 9.44 18.17 -7.89
CA HIS A 76 10.05 17.06 -7.20
C HIS A 76 10.99 16.35 -8.18
N ASP A 77 12.14 15.94 -7.67
CA ASP A 77 13.11 15.12 -8.38
C ASP A 77 13.28 13.81 -7.61
N LEU A 78 12.95 12.68 -8.26
CA LEU A 78 13.03 11.36 -7.65
C LEU A 78 14.48 10.93 -7.36
N ALA A 79 15.46 11.49 -8.07
CA ALA A 79 16.87 11.13 -7.93
C ALA A 79 17.61 12.04 -6.94
N GLN A 80 16.99 13.11 -6.44
CA GLN A 80 17.66 14.08 -5.58
C GLN A 80 17.88 13.47 -4.18
N PRO A 81 19.14 13.39 -3.70
CA PRO A 81 19.41 12.98 -2.33
C PRO A 81 18.84 14.02 -1.35
N ALA A 82 18.50 13.59 -0.14
CA ALA A 82 18.08 14.50 0.91
C ALA A 82 19.17 15.59 1.12
N GLN A 83 18.75 16.85 1.25
CA GLN A 83 19.66 17.96 1.50
C GLN A 83 20.40 17.71 2.81
N SER A 84 21.74 17.69 2.78
CA SER A 84 22.53 17.55 4.00
C SER A 84 22.63 18.87 4.76
N LEU A 85 22.84 18.81 6.07
CA LEU A 85 23.05 19.99 6.92
C LEU A 85 24.21 20.86 6.40
N ALA A 86 25.30 20.23 5.96
CA ALA A 86 26.44 20.92 5.37
C ALA A 86 26.09 21.70 4.09
N GLN A 87 25.19 21.16 3.23
CA GLN A 87 24.71 21.86 2.03
C GLN A 87 23.79 23.04 2.36
N ALA A 88 23.10 22.98 3.50
CA ALA A 88 22.28 24.06 4.02
C ALA A 88 23.08 25.12 4.79
N GLY A 89 24.42 24.97 4.90
CA GLY A 89 25.28 25.88 5.65
C GLY A 89 25.14 25.78 7.17
N ILE A 90 24.55 24.70 7.68
CA ILE A 90 24.28 24.48 9.10
C ILE A 90 25.40 23.62 9.69
N GLN A 91 25.93 24.01 10.85
CA GLN A 91 26.95 23.23 11.55
C GLN A 91 26.36 21.90 12.04
N GLU A 92 27.00 20.80 11.67
CA GLU A 92 26.67 19.47 12.19
C GLU A 92 27.18 19.31 13.62
N LEU A 93 26.28 18.95 14.54
CA LEU A 93 26.56 18.84 15.98
C LEU A 93 26.73 17.39 16.46
N PHE A 94 26.66 16.42 15.54
CA PHE A 94 26.77 14.99 15.84
C PHE A 94 27.66 14.29 14.79
N PRO A 95 28.35 13.18 15.16
CA PRO A 95 29.19 12.47 14.21
C PRO A 95 28.35 11.76 13.15
N ALA A 96 28.90 11.62 11.93
CA ALA A 96 28.19 11.07 10.77
C ALA A 96 27.58 9.68 11.03
N ASP A 97 28.23 8.85 11.85
CA ASP A 97 27.84 7.48 12.17
C ASP A 97 26.80 7.38 13.30
N ALA A 98 26.48 8.48 14.00
CA ALA A 98 25.58 8.48 15.16
C ALA A 98 24.18 7.94 14.83
N ALA A 99 23.72 8.10 13.60
CA ALA A 99 22.38 7.66 13.18
C ALA A 99 22.26 6.15 13.00
N HIS A 100 23.37 5.43 12.76
CA HIS A 100 23.34 4.01 12.41
C HIS A 100 23.56 3.06 13.60
N LEU A 101 24.31 3.49 14.63
CA LEU A 101 24.56 2.65 15.81
C LEU A 101 23.55 2.90 16.93
N ASP A 102 23.37 4.16 17.35
CA ASP A 102 22.36 4.55 18.34
C ASP A 102 22.16 6.09 18.35
N PRO A 103 21.02 6.60 17.83
CA PRO A 103 20.75 8.03 17.83
C PRO A 103 20.32 8.55 19.22
N THR A 104 19.92 7.67 20.15
CA THR A 104 19.30 8.03 21.43
C THR A 104 20.14 8.97 22.29
N PRO A 105 21.44 8.69 22.57
CA PRO A 105 22.24 9.58 23.40
C PRO A 105 22.45 10.95 22.76
N HIS A 106 22.59 11.00 21.43
CA HIS A 106 22.76 12.24 20.68
C HIS A 106 21.48 13.06 20.66
N LEU A 107 20.33 12.42 20.42
CA LEU A 107 19.01 13.06 20.45
C LEU A 107 18.71 13.65 21.83
N GLN A 108 18.98 12.89 22.90
CA GLN A 108 18.80 13.38 24.27
C GLN A 108 19.73 14.56 24.60
N THR A 109 20.97 14.52 24.11
CA THR A 109 21.94 15.59 24.32
C THR A 109 21.53 16.86 23.58
N LEU A 110 21.10 16.75 22.33
CA LEU A 110 20.55 17.87 21.56
C LEU A 110 19.28 18.43 22.21
N THR A 111 18.38 17.56 22.70
CA THR A 111 17.16 18.00 23.39
C THR A 111 17.49 18.75 24.69
N ARG A 112 18.47 18.27 25.47
CA ARG A 112 18.97 18.98 26.65
C ARG A 112 19.58 20.33 26.27
N ALA A 113 20.35 20.41 25.18
CA ALA A 113 20.91 21.66 24.68
C ALA A 113 19.83 22.65 24.22
N VAL A 114 18.76 22.18 23.58
CA VAL A 114 17.58 22.99 23.21
C VAL A 114 16.93 23.59 24.45
N LEU A 115 16.71 22.79 25.50
CA LEU A 115 16.11 23.27 26.75
C LEU A 115 16.98 24.30 27.45
N LEU A 116 18.29 24.08 27.53
CA LEU A 116 19.24 25.01 28.12
C LEU A 116 19.27 26.33 27.35
N ASN A 117 19.33 26.28 26.02
CA ASN A 117 19.34 27.47 25.18
C ASN A 117 18.02 28.25 25.28
N PHE A 118 16.88 27.55 25.37
CA PHE A 118 15.59 28.20 25.63
C PHE A 118 15.56 28.92 26.98
N LEU A 119 16.13 28.31 28.03
CA LEU A 119 16.23 28.96 29.34
C LEU A 119 17.14 30.19 29.30
N GLU A 120 18.26 30.12 28.57
CA GLU A 120 19.14 31.26 28.32
C GLU A 120 18.43 32.35 27.50
N LEU A 121 17.59 31.99 26.53
CA LEU A 121 16.79 32.94 25.76
C LEU A 121 15.81 33.69 26.67
N VAL A 122 15.07 32.97 27.53
CA VAL A 122 14.16 33.62 28.49
C VAL A 122 14.92 34.52 29.46
N GLY A 123 16.09 34.07 29.94
CA GLY A 123 16.95 34.87 30.82
C GLY A 123 17.51 36.12 30.13
N THR A 124 18.00 36.00 28.89
CA THR A 124 18.53 37.12 28.10
C THR A 124 17.44 38.12 27.74
N LEU A 125 16.24 37.67 27.37
CA LEU A 125 15.11 38.58 27.12
C LEU A 125 14.69 39.36 28.37
N SER A 126 14.90 38.81 29.56
CA SER A 126 14.63 39.49 30.83
C SER A 126 15.68 40.57 31.17
N VAL A 127 16.96 40.34 30.83
CA VAL A 127 18.07 41.24 31.18
C VAL A 127 18.40 42.21 30.05
N ASN A 128 18.60 41.70 28.82
CA ASN A 128 19.02 42.45 27.63
C ASN A 128 18.30 41.91 26.37
N PRO A 129 17.16 42.51 25.97
CA PRO A 129 16.35 42.00 24.85
C PRO A 129 17.03 42.11 23.48
N THR A 130 18.11 42.90 23.36
CA THR A 130 18.87 43.06 22.11
C THR A 130 19.70 41.83 21.72
N GLN A 131 20.02 40.94 22.67
CA GLN A 131 20.76 39.69 22.43
C GLN A 131 19.85 38.47 22.16
N GLY A 132 18.53 38.66 22.17
CA GLY A 132 17.57 37.61 21.81
C GLY A 132 17.79 36.94 20.44
N PRO A 133 18.09 37.66 19.33
CA PRO A 133 18.17 37.05 18.00
C PRO A 133 19.30 36.02 17.86
N GLU A 134 20.46 36.24 18.48
CA GLU A 134 21.59 35.29 18.45
C GLU A 134 21.20 33.95 19.09
N LYS A 135 20.47 33.98 20.21
CA LYS A 135 19.97 32.76 20.88
C LYS A 135 18.90 32.05 20.05
N VAL A 136 18.07 32.78 19.31
CA VAL A 136 17.10 32.19 18.38
C VAL A 136 17.80 31.47 17.23
N GLU A 137 18.88 32.02 16.66
CA GLU A 137 19.67 31.38 15.61
C GLU A 137 20.32 30.07 16.12
N HIS A 138 20.86 30.08 17.33
CA HIS A 138 21.38 28.86 17.96
C HIS A 138 20.27 27.80 18.16
N LEU A 139 19.06 28.20 18.57
CA LEU A 139 17.92 27.29 18.66
C LEU A 139 17.53 26.72 17.29
N GLN A 140 17.49 27.53 16.24
CA GLN A 140 17.20 27.06 14.88
C GLN A 140 18.23 26.00 14.45
N THR A 141 19.52 26.27 14.68
CA THR A 141 20.62 25.34 14.39
C THR A 141 20.43 24.01 15.13
N LEU A 142 20.06 24.05 16.42
CA LEU A 142 19.79 22.85 17.21
C LEU A 142 18.60 22.05 16.67
N PHE A 143 17.52 22.72 16.28
CA PHE A 143 16.34 22.06 15.69
C PHE A 143 16.65 21.43 14.34
N TYR A 144 17.42 22.10 13.48
CA TYR A 144 17.83 21.52 12.19
C TYR A 144 18.65 20.24 12.40
N ASN A 145 19.61 20.26 13.33
CA ASN A 145 20.39 19.09 13.69
C ASN A 145 19.52 17.95 14.25
N LEU A 146 18.55 18.28 15.11
CA LEU A 146 17.62 17.31 15.67
C LEU A 146 16.76 16.65 14.57
N HIS A 147 16.22 17.46 13.66
CA HIS A 147 15.41 16.98 12.55
C HIS A 147 16.22 16.10 11.60
N ASP A 148 17.45 16.48 11.27
CA ASP A 148 18.31 15.67 10.41
C ASP A 148 18.64 14.33 11.05
N LEU A 149 18.97 14.30 12.35
CA LEU A 149 19.21 13.04 13.07
C LEU A 149 17.98 12.11 13.05
N ILE A 150 16.79 12.67 13.26
CA ILE A 150 15.52 11.92 13.15
C ILE A 150 15.32 11.40 11.72
N ASN A 151 15.58 12.25 10.71
CA ASN A 151 15.42 11.90 9.30
C ASN A 151 16.36 10.75 8.90
N ARG A 152 17.62 10.78 9.34
CA ARG A 152 18.59 9.70 9.11
C ARG A 152 18.17 8.38 9.76
N TYR A 153 17.39 8.41 10.85
CA TYR A 153 16.88 7.21 11.50
C TYR A 153 15.61 6.62 10.84
N ARG A 154 14.90 7.38 9.98
CA ARG A 154 13.66 6.92 9.32
C ARG A 154 13.80 5.62 8.53
N PRO A 155 14.87 5.38 7.75
CA PRO A 155 15.03 4.12 7.02
C PRO A 155 15.16 2.91 7.95
N HIS A 156 15.84 3.06 9.09
CA HIS A 156 15.92 2.02 10.11
C HIS A 156 14.54 1.73 10.69
N GLN A 157 13.81 2.78 11.10
CA GLN A 157 12.43 2.65 11.59
C GLN A 157 11.51 1.92 10.60
N ALA A 158 11.62 2.23 9.30
CA ALA A 158 10.82 1.58 8.26
C ALA A 158 11.14 0.09 8.13
N ARG A 159 12.42 -0.31 8.25
CA ARG A 159 12.84 -1.72 8.23
C ARG A 159 12.31 -2.47 9.44
N GLU A 160 12.45 -1.92 10.64
CA GLU A 160 11.91 -2.52 11.86
C GLU A 160 10.38 -2.66 11.79
N SER A 161 9.69 -1.64 11.27
CA SER A 161 8.23 -1.71 11.06
C SER A 161 7.83 -2.81 10.08
N LEU A 162 8.64 -3.03 9.02
CA LEU A 162 8.41 -4.11 8.07
C LEU A 162 8.64 -5.48 8.70
N ILE A 163 9.72 -5.62 9.48
CA ILE A 163 10.03 -6.86 10.21
C ILE A 163 8.87 -7.21 11.15
N MET A 164 8.41 -6.27 11.96
CA MET A 164 7.27 -6.48 12.86
C MET A 164 6.01 -6.91 12.10
N THR A 165 5.72 -6.28 10.96
CA THR A 165 4.57 -6.66 10.12
C THR A 165 4.72 -8.08 9.57
N MET A 166 5.93 -8.48 9.19
CA MET A 166 6.22 -9.84 8.69
C MET A 166 6.15 -10.89 9.80
N GLU A 167 6.62 -10.57 11.00
CA GLU A 167 6.49 -11.43 12.17
C GLU A 167 5.02 -11.69 12.52
N ASP A 168 4.20 -10.64 12.52
CA ASP A 168 2.74 -10.75 12.69
C ASP A 168 2.10 -11.65 11.62
N GLN A 169 2.54 -11.53 10.37
CA GLN A 169 2.06 -12.39 9.28
C GLN A 169 2.47 -13.85 9.50
N LEU A 170 3.71 -14.10 9.92
CA LEU A 170 4.19 -15.45 10.22
C LEU A 170 3.39 -16.09 11.35
N ASP A 171 3.05 -15.33 12.39
CA ASP A 171 2.29 -15.85 13.51
C ASP A 171 0.83 -16.13 13.14
N LYS A 172 0.22 -15.29 12.29
CA LYS A 172 -1.09 -15.59 11.68
C LYS A 172 -1.05 -16.87 10.84
N ILE A 173 -0.02 -17.04 10.00
CA ILE A 173 0.14 -18.25 9.18
C ILE A 173 0.30 -19.49 10.06
N LYS A 174 1.14 -19.43 11.11
CA LYS A 174 1.29 -20.55 12.06
C LYS A 174 -0.03 -20.89 12.75
N ALA A 175 -0.81 -19.89 13.16
CA ALA A 175 -2.12 -20.10 13.78
C ALA A 175 -3.10 -20.74 12.79
N GLN A 176 -3.14 -20.29 11.54
CA GLN A 176 -3.95 -20.88 10.48
C GLN A 176 -3.57 -22.35 10.23
N VAL A 177 -2.27 -22.66 10.11
CA VAL A 177 -1.78 -24.04 9.91
C VAL A 177 -2.18 -24.94 11.08
N LYS A 178 -2.05 -24.47 12.33
CA LYS A 178 -2.53 -25.20 13.50
C LYS A 178 -4.04 -25.45 13.45
N SER A 179 -4.83 -24.46 13.05
CA SER A 179 -6.27 -24.59 12.88
C SER A 179 -6.63 -25.64 11.82
N VAL A 180 -6.00 -25.58 10.65
CA VAL A 180 -6.20 -26.53 9.55
C VAL A 180 -5.81 -27.95 9.96
N ASN A 181 -4.67 -28.14 10.64
CA ASN A 181 -4.27 -29.45 11.14
C ASN A 181 -5.27 -29.99 12.16
N SER A 182 -5.75 -29.16 13.09
CA SER A 182 -6.77 -29.60 14.05
C SER A 182 -8.10 -29.95 13.39
N ALA A 183 -8.47 -29.27 12.29
CA ALA A 183 -9.65 -29.59 11.51
C ALA A 183 -9.47 -30.91 10.74
N LYS A 184 -8.29 -31.16 10.17
CA LYS A 184 -7.93 -32.43 9.54
C LYS A 184 -8.03 -33.58 10.55
N ASP A 185 -7.45 -33.44 11.75
CA ASP A 185 -7.48 -34.47 12.78
C ASP A 185 -8.93 -34.81 13.20
N ARG A 186 -9.79 -33.79 13.32
CA ARG A 186 -11.22 -33.99 13.58
C ARG A 186 -11.93 -34.69 12.43
N MET A 187 -11.62 -34.34 11.17
CA MET A 187 -12.19 -35.03 10.00
C MET A 187 -11.74 -36.49 9.94
N GLU A 188 -10.48 -36.78 10.25
CA GLU A 188 -9.95 -38.14 10.29
C GLU A 188 -10.61 -38.97 11.40
N GLN A 189 -10.84 -38.38 12.58
CA GLN A 189 -11.62 -38.99 13.65
C GLN A 189 -13.05 -39.31 13.20
N VAL A 190 -13.77 -38.34 12.63
CA VAL A 190 -15.15 -38.55 12.13
C VAL A 190 -15.19 -39.62 11.04
N LEU A 191 -14.23 -39.64 10.11
CA LEU A 191 -14.15 -40.68 9.08
C LEU A 191 -13.85 -42.06 9.68
N SER A 192 -13.02 -42.12 10.73
CA SER A 192 -12.74 -43.37 11.43
C SER A 192 -13.98 -43.91 12.17
N ASP A 193 -14.74 -43.03 12.83
CA ASP A 193 -15.97 -43.38 13.53
C ASP A 193 -17.04 -43.89 12.55
N ILE A 194 -17.22 -43.21 11.40
CA ILE A 194 -18.13 -43.65 10.33
C ILE A 194 -17.67 -45.01 9.78
N ARG A 195 -16.37 -45.23 9.60
CA ARG A 195 -15.83 -46.51 9.13
C ARG A 195 -16.14 -47.64 10.12
N VAL A 196 -15.97 -47.40 11.42
CA VAL A 196 -16.31 -48.37 12.46
C VAL A 196 -17.81 -48.66 12.47
N GLN A 197 -18.65 -47.63 12.38
CA GLN A 197 -20.11 -47.78 12.27
C GLN A 197 -20.51 -48.59 11.03
N ALA A 198 -19.98 -48.28 9.85
CA ALA A 198 -20.26 -49.02 8.62
C ALA A 198 -19.86 -50.51 8.72
N THR A 199 -18.72 -50.83 9.35
CA THR A 199 -18.34 -52.23 9.59
C THR A 199 -19.28 -52.95 10.56
N SER A 200 -19.84 -52.24 11.55
CA SER A 200 -20.80 -52.80 12.50
C SER A 200 -22.19 -53.03 11.89
N GLU A 201 -22.61 -52.20 10.93
CA GLU A 201 -23.90 -52.38 10.22
C GLU A 201 -23.86 -53.53 9.21
N THR A 202 -22.71 -53.78 8.55
CA THR A 202 -22.54 -54.96 7.67
C THR A 202 -22.58 -56.31 8.40
N ALA A 203 -22.40 -56.34 9.72
CA ALA A 203 -22.48 -57.58 10.51
C ALA A 203 -23.92 -57.98 10.89
N ASN A 204 -24.92 -57.11 10.65
CA ASN A 204 -26.27 -57.28 11.20
C ASN A 204 -27.42 -57.20 10.17
N THR A 205 -27.17 -57.58 8.90
CA THR A 205 -28.23 -57.68 7.89
C THR A 205 -28.28 -59.10 7.28
N PRO A 206 -29.33 -59.91 7.51
CA PRO A 206 -29.49 -61.19 6.84
C PRO A 206 -29.92 -61.00 5.38
N ALA A 207 -29.28 -61.77 4.51
CA ALA A 207 -29.57 -61.83 3.08
C ALA A 207 -31.04 -62.21 2.84
N LYS A 208 -31.76 -61.39 2.08
CA LYS A 208 -33.03 -61.77 1.45
C LYS A 208 -33.01 -61.33 -0.01
N GLN A 209 -32.97 -62.32 -0.91
CA GLN A 209 -33.16 -62.15 -2.35
C GLN A 209 -34.66 -61.93 -2.65
N GLU A 210 -35.00 -60.99 -3.54
CA GLU A 210 -36.04 -61.16 -4.58
C GLU A 210 -36.02 -60.01 -5.63
N LYS A 211 -36.68 -60.30 -6.77
CA LYS A 211 -36.54 -59.83 -8.18
C LYS A 211 -36.99 -58.37 -8.55
N PRO A 212 -36.73 -57.87 -9.79
CA PRO A 212 -36.96 -56.49 -10.25
C PRO A 212 -38.38 -56.25 -10.84
N PRO A 213 -38.84 -54.99 -10.99
CA PRO A 213 -38.75 -54.31 -12.31
C PRO A 213 -38.64 -52.74 -12.32
N ALA A 214 -38.11 -52.24 -13.45
CA ALA A 214 -38.44 -51.03 -14.25
C ALA A 214 -38.46 -49.57 -13.69
N SER A 215 -37.54 -48.76 -14.26
CA SER A 215 -37.63 -47.37 -14.79
C SER A 215 -38.38 -46.24 -14.05
N GLU A 216 -37.67 -45.15 -13.68
CA GLU A 216 -37.77 -43.79 -14.29
C GLU A 216 -36.98 -42.71 -13.49
N THR A 217 -36.17 -41.94 -14.22
CA THR A 217 -35.68 -40.54 -14.05
C THR A 217 -35.63 -39.84 -12.68
N ALA A 218 -34.46 -39.26 -12.33
CA ALA A 218 -34.22 -37.80 -12.16
C ALA A 218 -32.92 -37.48 -11.38
N GLN A 219 -32.20 -36.44 -11.81
CA GLN A 219 -30.88 -35.99 -11.34
C GLN A 219 -30.89 -35.33 -9.95
N PRO A 220 -29.79 -35.42 -9.18
CA PRO A 220 -29.42 -34.35 -8.24
C PRO A 220 -27.91 -34.04 -8.33
N THR A 221 -27.53 -33.11 -9.22
CA THR A 221 -26.17 -32.52 -9.23
C THR A 221 -26.21 -30.98 -9.20
N ASP A 222 -27.32 -30.37 -9.64
CA ASP A 222 -27.52 -28.92 -9.59
C ASP A 222 -27.65 -28.34 -8.18
N THR A 223 -28.20 -29.09 -7.23
CA THR A 223 -28.43 -28.61 -5.86
C THR A 223 -27.14 -28.38 -5.08
N ILE A 224 -26.11 -29.19 -5.33
CA ILE A 224 -24.82 -29.08 -4.63
C ILE A 224 -23.99 -27.92 -5.21
N GLN A 225 -23.99 -27.77 -6.54
CA GLN A 225 -23.28 -26.69 -7.19
C GLN A 225 -23.88 -25.32 -6.84
N LYS A 226 -25.21 -25.23 -6.76
CA LYS A 226 -25.89 -23.99 -6.38
C LYS A 226 -25.62 -23.59 -4.92
N ALA A 227 -25.57 -24.56 -4.01
CA ALA A 227 -25.21 -24.30 -2.60
C ALA A 227 -23.76 -23.82 -2.44
N MET A 228 -22.84 -24.33 -3.27
CA MET A 228 -21.44 -23.91 -3.26
C MET A 228 -21.27 -22.48 -3.79
N TYR A 229 -22.03 -22.08 -4.82
CA TYR A 229 -22.00 -20.71 -5.35
C TYR A 229 -22.63 -19.67 -4.40
N ASP A 230 -23.67 -20.04 -3.65
CA ASP A 230 -24.26 -19.13 -2.65
C ASP A 230 -23.33 -18.90 -1.45
N ALA A 231 -22.57 -19.92 -1.02
CA ALA A 231 -21.61 -19.77 0.08
C ALA A 231 -20.45 -18.82 -0.29
N LEU A 232 -19.93 -18.94 -1.52
CA LEU A 232 -18.86 -18.07 -2.03
C LEU A 232 -19.26 -16.61 -2.21
N LYS A 233 -20.57 -16.33 -2.32
CA LYS A 233 -21.08 -14.97 -2.49
C LYS A 233 -21.21 -14.22 -1.16
N PHE A 234 -21.32 -14.93 -0.04
CA PHE A 234 -21.47 -14.32 1.28
C PHE A 234 -20.13 -13.84 1.84
N ASP A 235 -19.01 -14.49 1.50
CA ASP A 235 -17.66 -14.15 2.00
C ASP A 235 -16.99 -12.97 1.28
N LEU A 236 -17.66 -12.32 0.32
CA LEU A 236 -17.10 -11.20 -0.46
C LEU A 236 -17.63 -9.81 -0.08
N ASP A 237 -18.60 -9.73 0.84
CA ASP A 237 -19.27 -8.47 1.22
C ASP A 237 -18.98 -8.01 2.68
N ASP A 238 -17.92 -8.51 3.33
CA ASP A 238 -17.37 -7.95 4.59
C ASP A 238 -15.92 -7.45 4.43
#